data_AF-A0A952BH45-F1
#
_entry.id   AF-A0A952BH45-F1
#
_cell.length_a   1.000
_cell.length_b   1.000
_cell.length_c   1.000
_cell.angle_alpha   90.00
_cell.angle_beta   90.00
_cell.angle_gamma   90.00
#
_symmetry.space_group_name_H-M   'P 1'
#
loop_
_entity.id
_entity.type
_entity.pdbx_description
1 polymer ?
#
loop_
_entity_poly.entity_id
_entity_poly.type
_entity_poly.pdbx_seq_one_letter_code
_entity_poly.pdbx_strand_id
1 'polypeptide(L)'
;MHTIEKQVVTELAEQHRVIYDGPAIEPKLKGIIRDVPHSKLSDWDIHRILRTSRSVFFDTHVEVVSGHHTATYLRFESIAQFPQLITLIARDMADWIHQRYRHDSLIGIVATVSDAHRLAERVAEVLRETMRLRVVLTPFNRETGKIGTDVATGVIRTGERFLVLNDVTTRGNCVSKLGKVVTDHGGTLAGMMVFARRDSGQFPLMDELIAKYPFYFTADLDMPQWEPESCPLCITKTPLLSWRDIPEL
;
A
#
# COMPACT_ATOMS: atom_id res chain seq x y z
N MET A 1 13.49 17.15 24.07
CA MET A 1 12.64 16.29 23.21
C MET A 1 13.29 16.02 21.86
N HIS A 2 13.64 17.04 21.07
CA HIS A 2 14.13 16.86 19.70
C HIS A 2 15.43 16.03 19.53
N THR A 3 16.32 15.98 20.53
CA THR A 3 17.55 15.17 20.47
C THR A 3 17.30 13.68 20.74
N ILE A 4 16.35 13.35 21.61
CA ILE A 4 16.02 11.96 21.97
C ILE A 4 15.29 11.27 20.82
N GLU A 5 14.33 11.96 20.21
CA GLU A 5 13.62 11.46 19.01
C GLU A 5 14.59 11.18 17.86
N LYS A 6 15.55 12.08 17.60
CA LYS A 6 16.58 11.87 16.57
C LYS A 6 17.47 10.67 16.87
N GLN A 7 17.81 10.45 18.13
CA GLN A 7 18.62 9.32 18.54
C GLN A 7 17.85 8.00 18.32
N VAL A 8 16.58 7.92 18.74
CA VAL A 8 15.73 6.74 18.55
C VAL A 8 15.57 6.39 17.06
N VAL A 9 15.34 7.39 16.20
CA VAL A 9 15.22 7.18 14.75
C VAL A 9 16.54 6.67 14.15
N THR A 10 17.67 7.19 14.61
CA THR A 10 19.00 6.76 14.14
C THR A 10 19.30 5.32 14.57
N GLU A 11 19.05 4.99 15.84
CA GLU A 11 19.22 3.63 16.38
C GLU A 11 18.32 2.63 15.65
N LEU A 12 17.06 3.00 15.36
CA LEU A 12 16.14 2.20 14.57
C LEU A 12 16.70 1.88 13.17
N ALA A 13 17.26 2.88 12.49
CA ALA A 13 17.84 2.71 11.17
C ALA A 13 19.05 1.77 11.19
N GLU A 14 19.96 1.95 12.15
CA GLU A 14 21.14 1.10 12.33
C GLU A 14 20.76 -0.35 12.65
N GLN A 15 19.83 -0.54 13.58
CA GLN A 15 19.31 -1.88 13.91
C GLN A 15 18.74 -2.58 12.67
N HIS A 16 17.97 -1.85 11.85
CA HIS A 16 17.40 -2.45 10.65
C HIS A 16 18.43 -2.76 9.57
N ARG A 17 19.47 -1.93 9.40
CA ARG A 17 20.59 -2.27 8.50
C ARG A 17 21.24 -3.58 8.91
N VAL A 18 21.50 -3.77 10.21
CA VAL A 18 22.05 -5.02 10.75
C VAL A 18 21.11 -6.21 10.49
N ILE A 19 19.79 -6.04 10.69
CA ILE A 19 18.81 -7.10 10.40
C ILE A 19 18.85 -7.48 8.92
N TYR A 20 18.79 -6.49 8.02
CA TYR A 20 18.74 -6.69 6.56
C TYR A 20 20.02 -7.30 5.99
N ASP A 21 21.18 -6.98 6.57
CA ASP A 21 22.48 -7.51 6.15
C ASP A 21 22.78 -8.87 6.81
N GLY A 22 22.05 -9.23 7.86
CA GLY A 22 22.18 -10.48 8.59
C GLY A 22 21.25 -11.60 8.09
N PRO A 23 21.36 -12.81 8.68
CA PRO A 23 20.48 -13.94 8.39
C PRO A 23 19.09 -13.80 9.00
N ALA A 24 18.89 -12.86 9.94
CA ALA A 24 17.63 -12.71 10.68
C ALA A 24 16.47 -12.17 9.83
N ILE A 25 16.76 -11.45 8.74
CA ILE A 25 15.72 -10.88 7.87
C ILE A 25 14.88 -11.95 7.16
N GLU A 26 15.49 -13.07 6.78
CA GLU A 26 14.81 -14.13 6.02
C GLU A 26 13.60 -14.71 6.78
N PRO A 27 13.75 -15.25 8.01
CA PRO A 27 12.60 -15.74 8.77
C PRO A 27 11.63 -14.62 9.16
N LYS A 28 12.09 -13.38 9.36
CA LYS A 28 11.22 -12.24 9.69
C LYS A 28 10.28 -11.87 8.54
N LEU A 29 10.80 -11.75 7.32
CA LEU A 29 9.98 -11.47 6.14
C LEU A 29 9.07 -12.66 5.80
N LYS A 30 9.59 -13.90 5.84
CA LYS A 30 8.77 -15.09 5.61
C LYS A 30 7.63 -15.21 6.61
N GLY A 31 7.86 -14.83 7.87
CA GLY A 31 6.86 -14.92 8.94
C GLY A 31 5.65 -14.00 8.76
N ILE A 32 5.75 -12.95 7.94
CA ILE A 32 4.65 -12.01 7.70
C ILE A 32 3.96 -12.20 6.35
N ILE A 33 4.56 -12.93 5.40
CA ILE A 33 3.97 -13.12 4.06
C ILE A 33 2.92 -14.23 4.14
N ARG A 34 1.70 -13.92 3.69
CA ARG A 34 0.61 -14.88 3.52
C ARG A 34 0.39 -15.17 2.04
N ASP A 35 -0.19 -16.34 1.77
CA ASP A 35 -0.51 -16.78 0.42
C ASP A 35 -1.55 -15.86 -0.25
N VAL A 36 -1.31 -15.56 -1.53
CA VAL A 36 -2.15 -14.68 -2.36
C VAL A 36 -2.48 -15.40 -3.67
N PRO A 37 -3.54 -16.23 -3.69
CA PRO A 37 -3.77 -17.16 -4.80
C PRO A 37 -4.11 -16.48 -6.14
N HIS A 38 -4.50 -15.21 -6.14
CA HIS A 38 -4.78 -14.44 -7.35
C HIS A 38 -3.58 -13.64 -7.88
N SER A 39 -2.48 -13.54 -7.13
CA SER A 39 -1.22 -12.96 -7.63
C SER A 39 -0.43 -14.04 -8.36
N LYS A 40 0.30 -13.65 -9.42
CA LYS A 40 1.27 -14.54 -10.07
C LYS A 40 2.65 -14.46 -9.44
N LEU A 41 2.88 -13.51 -8.54
CA LEU A 41 4.12 -13.43 -7.78
C LEU A 41 4.09 -14.47 -6.66
N SER A 42 5.18 -15.22 -6.56
CA SER A 42 5.35 -16.19 -5.48
C SER A 42 5.70 -15.48 -4.17
N ASP A 43 5.57 -16.18 -3.04
CA ASP A 43 6.08 -15.72 -1.74
C ASP A 43 7.56 -15.29 -1.82
N TRP A 44 8.33 -15.96 -2.68
CA TRP A 44 9.74 -15.62 -2.90
C TRP A 44 9.92 -14.29 -3.63
N ASP A 45 9.05 -13.96 -4.58
CA ASP A 45 9.05 -12.66 -5.26
C ASP A 45 8.67 -11.55 -4.30
N ILE A 46 7.64 -11.75 -3.47
CA ILE A 46 7.24 -10.79 -2.42
C ILE A 46 8.39 -10.60 -1.43
N HIS A 47 8.97 -11.70 -0.94
CA HIS A 47 10.13 -11.66 -0.06
C HIS A 47 11.28 -10.86 -0.69
N ARG A 48 11.60 -11.10 -1.97
CA ARG A 48 12.63 -10.37 -2.71
C ARG A 48 12.31 -8.88 -2.83
N ILE A 49 11.06 -8.51 -3.15
CA ILE A 49 10.63 -7.11 -3.20
C ILE A 49 10.90 -6.43 -1.87
N LEU A 50 10.43 -7.03 -0.76
CA LEU A 50 10.56 -6.45 0.58
C LEU A 50 12.02 -6.41 1.05
N ARG A 51 12.82 -7.44 0.71
CA ARG A 51 14.25 -7.52 1.03
C ARG A 51 15.07 -6.49 0.28
N THR A 52 14.96 -6.44 -1.05
CA THR A 52 15.73 -5.51 -1.89
C THR A 52 15.41 -4.05 -1.57
N SER A 53 14.14 -3.76 -1.31
CA SER A 53 13.70 -2.39 -1.00
C SER A 53 13.96 -1.95 0.44
N ARG A 54 14.34 -2.87 1.33
CA ARG A 54 14.45 -2.61 2.78
C ARG A 54 13.22 -1.89 3.34
N SER A 55 12.03 -2.34 2.94
CA SER A 55 10.77 -1.60 3.16
C SER A 55 10.02 -1.95 4.43
N VAL A 56 10.43 -2.99 5.17
CA VAL A 56 9.73 -3.47 6.36
C VAL A 56 10.57 -3.21 7.60
N PHE A 57 9.96 -2.50 8.55
CA PHE A 57 10.52 -2.26 9.87
C PHE A 57 9.86 -3.19 10.87
N PHE A 58 10.64 -4.03 11.53
CA PHE A 58 10.23 -4.99 12.56
C PHE A 58 10.56 -4.48 13.96
N ASP A 59 9.92 -5.08 14.97
CA ASP A 59 10.20 -4.79 16.38
C ASP A 59 10.09 -3.28 16.72
N THR A 60 9.14 -2.61 16.07
CA THR A 60 8.91 -1.16 16.20
C THR A 60 7.73 -0.86 17.11
N HIS A 61 7.48 0.43 17.39
CA HIS A 61 6.22 0.90 17.96
C HIS A 61 5.82 2.17 17.21
N VAL A 62 4.96 2.02 16.20
CA VAL A 62 4.64 3.09 15.25
C VAL A 62 3.17 3.43 15.29
N GLU A 63 2.86 4.71 15.50
CA GLU A 63 1.53 5.27 15.26
C GLU A 63 1.35 5.48 13.75
N VAL A 64 0.41 4.75 13.14
CA VAL A 64 0.07 4.89 11.71
C VAL A 64 -0.97 5.99 11.50
N VAL A 65 -1.23 6.36 10.23
CA VAL A 65 -2.19 7.41 9.84
C VAL A 65 -3.58 7.29 10.50
N SER A 66 -4.02 6.07 10.86
CA SER A 66 -5.29 5.85 11.55
C SER A 66 -5.28 6.10 13.06
N GLY A 67 -4.13 6.45 13.65
CA GLY A 67 -3.92 6.52 15.10
C GLY A 67 -3.69 5.16 15.76
N HIS A 68 -3.71 4.06 14.99
CA HIS A 68 -3.41 2.73 15.51
C HIS A 68 -1.91 2.53 15.63
N HIS A 69 -1.50 1.63 16.51
CA HIS A 69 -0.12 1.29 16.73
C HIS A 69 0.21 -0.05 16.07
N THR A 70 1.43 -0.20 15.54
CA THR A 70 1.92 -1.46 15.00
C THR A 70 3.35 -1.76 15.43
N ALA A 71 3.66 -3.06 15.50
CA ALA A 71 5.01 -3.56 15.72
C ALA A 71 5.80 -3.74 14.41
N THR A 72 5.10 -3.73 13.27
CA THR A 72 5.70 -3.96 11.96
C THR A 72 5.16 -2.96 10.95
N TYR A 73 6.04 -2.13 10.41
CA TYR A 73 5.67 -1.03 9.51
C TYR A 73 6.23 -1.26 8.10
N LEU A 74 5.36 -1.18 7.09
CA LEU A 74 5.75 -1.20 5.68
C LEU A 74 5.83 0.24 5.14
N ARG A 75 7.01 0.64 4.69
CA ARG A 75 7.29 1.91 3.99
C ARG A 75 7.34 1.68 2.48
N PHE A 76 6.22 1.91 1.79
CA PHE A 76 6.13 1.70 0.34
C PHE A 76 7.07 2.62 -0.45
N GLU A 77 7.37 3.80 0.08
CA GLU A 77 8.31 4.74 -0.54
C GLU A 77 9.67 4.10 -0.80
N SER A 78 10.13 3.20 0.08
CA SER A 78 11.38 2.47 -0.13
C SER A 78 11.28 1.51 -1.33
N ILE A 79 10.12 0.92 -1.62
CA ILE A 79 9.89 0.12 -2.84
C ILE A 79 9.85 1.01 -4.08
N ALA A 80 9.18 2.15 -3.97
CA ALA A 80 8.97 3.11 -5.06
C ALA A 80 10.27 3.72 -5.62
N GLN A 81 11.38 3.61 -4.88
CA GLN A 81 12.73 3.98 -5.32
C GLN A 81 13.36 3.00 -6.32
N PHE A 82 12.80 1.81 -6.50
CA PHE A 82 13.33 0.78 -7.39
C PHE A 82 12.40 0.57 -8.61
N PRO A 83 12.68 1.21 -9.77
CA PRO A 83 11.81 1.12 -10.95
C PRO A 83 11.57 -0.32 -11.45
N GLN A 84 12.53 -1.21 -11.24
CA GLN A 84 12.43 -2.63 -11.55
C GLN A 84 11.42 -3.36 -10.66
N LEU A 85 11.32 -2.99 -9.37
CA LEU A 85 10.32 -3.57 -8.46
C LEU A 85 8.93 -3.02 -8.79
N ILE A 86 8.82 -1.72 -9.06
CA ILE A 86 7.56 -1.12 -9.54
C ILE A 86 7.12 -1.78 -10.85
N THR A 87 8.03 -2.05 -11.78
CA THR A 87 7.71 -2.78 -13.02
C THR A 87 7.24 -4.21 -12.75
N LEU A 88 7.87 -4.92 -11.82
CA LEU A 88 7.49 -6.28 -11.46
C LEU A 88 6.05 -6.32 -10.91
N ILE A 89 5.77 -5.46 -9.92
CA ILE A 89 4.44 -5.34 -9.30
C ILE A 89 3.40 -4.90 -10.34
N ALA A 90 3.73 -3.90 -11.18
CA ALA A 90 2.84 -3.40 -12.20
C ALA A 90 2.46 -4.44 -13.26
N ARG A 91 3.36 -5.37 -13.60
CA ARG A 91 3.06 -6.47 -14.53
C ARG A 91 2.07 -7.47 -13.94
N ASP A 92 2.25 -7.85 -12.68
CA ASP A 92 1.33 -8.72 -11.96
C ASP A 92 -0.09 -8.10 -11.86
N MET A 93 -0.14 -6.81 -11.50
CA MET A 93 -1.36 -6.01 -11.52
C MET A 93 -1.99 -5.91 -12.92
N ALA A 94 -1.20 -5.61 -13.95
CA ALA A 94 -1.66 -5.51 -15.33
C ALA A 94 -2.23 -6.84 -15.84
N ASP A 95 -1.62 -7.96 -15.49
CA ASP A 95 -2.11 -9.29 -15.84
C ASP A 95 -3.49 -9.56 -15.25
N TRP A 96 -3.71 -9.21 -13.97
CA TRP A 96 -5.03 -9.30 -13.35
C TRP A 96 -6.06 -8.42 -14.06
N ILE A 97 -5.70 -7.18 -14.39
CA ILE A 97 -6.58 -6.27 -15.14
C ILE A 97 -6.94 -6.89 -16.49
N HIS A 98 -5.94 -7.37 -17.24
CA HIS A 98 -6.14 -7.93 -18.57
C HIS A 98 -7.06 -9.15 -18.53
N GLN A 99 -6.86 -10.06 -17.56
CA GLN A 99 -7.71 -11.25 -17.41
C GLN A 99 -9.15 -10.88 -17.03
N ARG A 100 -9.32 -9.92 -16.13
CA ARG A 100 -10.62 -9.60 -15.53
C ARG A 100 -11.47 -8.68 -16.42
N TYR A 101 -10.84 -7.82 -17.22
CA TYR A 101 -11.48 -6.71 -17.93
C TYR A 101 -11.20 -6.70 -19.44
N ARG A 102 -10.77 -7.82 -20.03
CA ARG A 102 -10.45 -7.93 -21.47
C ARG A 102 -11.53 -7.38 -22.41
N HIS A 103 -12.79 -7.53 -22.02
CA HIS A 103 -13.97 -7.13 -22.80
C HIS A 103 -14.70 -5.93 -22.18
N ASP A 104 -14.15 -5.34 -21.13
CA ASP A 104 -14.75 -4.20 -20.43
C ASP A 104 -14.14 -2.89 -20.93
N SER A 105 -14.96 -1.86 -21.05
CA SER A 105 -14.50 -0.50 -21.38
C SER A 105 -13.97 0.22 -20.13
N LEU A 106 -12.80 -0.20 -19.62
CA LEU A 106 -12.07 0.54 -18.60
C LEU A 106 -11.47 1.82 -19.19
N ILE A 107 -11.65 2.93 -18.48
CA ILE A 107 -11.20 4.25 -18.90
C ILE A 107 -9.88 4.64 -18.21
N GLY A 108 -9.66 4.18 -16.98
CA GLY A 108 -8.47 4.55 -16.25
C GLY A 108 -8.35 3.99 -14.84
N ILE A 109 -7.32 4.47 -14.17
CA ILE A 109 -6.96 4.18 -12.78
C ILE A 109 -6.98 5.52 -12.02
N VAL A 110 -7.69 5.57 -10.89
CA VAL A 110 -7.61 6.67 -9.93
C VAL A 110 -6.62 6.29 -8.83
N ALA A 111 -5.63 7.13 -8.60
CA ALA A 111 -4.62 6.96 -7.55
C ALA A 111 -4.35 8.31 -6.86
N THR A 112 -3.51 8.30 -5.84
CA THR A 112 -3.06 9.52 -5.13
C THR A 112 -1.79 10.07 -5.76
N VAL A 113 -1.49 11.36 -5.54
CA VAL A 113 -0.16 11.95 -5.82
C VAL A 113 0.94 11.51 -4.83
N SER A 114 0.65 10.55 -3.93
CA SER A 114 1.69 9.87 -3.13
C SER A 114 2.49 8.93 -4.03
N ASP A 115 3.47 8.19 -3.50
CA ASP A 115 4.30 7.29 -4.31
C ASP A 115 3.51 6.15 -5.00
N ALA A 116 2.24 5.94 -4.64
CA ALA A 116 1.30 5.10 -5.37
C ALA A 116 1.11 5.50 -6.86
N HIS A 117 1.28 6.78 -7.22
CA HIS A 117 1.16 7.22 -8.63
C HIS A 117 2.13 6.48 -9.55
N ARG A 118 3.36 6.20 -9.08
CA ARG A 118 4.39 5.50 -9.87
C ARG A 118 3.91 4.11 -10.27
N LEU A 119 3.18 3.44 -9.38
CA LEU A 119 2.62 2.14 -9.64
C LEU A 119 1.45 2.23 -10.63
N ALA A 120 0.53 3.18 -10.45
CA ALA A 120 -0.59 3.39 -11.37
C ALA A 120 -0.13 3.74 -12.80
N GLU A 121 0.84 4.65 -12.93
CA GLU A 121 1.44 5.02 -14.21
C GLU A 121 2.12 3.83 -14.88
N ARG A 122 2.88 3.05 -14.11
CA ARG A 122 3.56 1.87 -14.66
C ARG A 122 2.58 0.78 -15.11
N VAL A 123 1.49 0.56 -14.37
CA VAL A 123 0.41 -0.35 -14.78
C VAL A 123 -0.20 0.11 -16.11
N ALA A 124 -0.54 1.39 -16.23
CA ALA A 124 -1.09 1.95 -17.46
C ALA A 124 -0.11 1.86 -18.64
N GLU A 125 1.19 2.02 -18.39
CA GLU A 125 2.24 1.85 -19.40
C GLU A 125 2.36 0.39 -19.87
N VAL A 126 2.39 -0.57 -18.94
CA VAL A 126 2.46 -2.02 -19.27
C VAL A 126 1.26 -2.44 -20.12
N LEU A 127 0.08 -1.89 -19.86
CA LEU A 127 -1.14 -2.23 -20.58
C LEU A 127 -1.30 -1.51 -21.93
N ARG A 128 -0.50 -0.48 -22.23
CA ARG A 128 -0.73 0.49 -23.32
C ARG A 128 -1.07 -0.13 -24.69
N GLU A 129 -0.45 -1.26 -25.04
CA GLU A 129 -0.67 -1.96 -26.32
C GLU A 129 -1.98 -2.75 -26.37
N THR A 130 -2.55 -3.12 -25.22
CA THR A 130 -3.78 -3.92 -25.13
C THR A 130 -4.98 -3.12 -24.61
N MET A 131 -4.73 -2.13 -23.75
CA MET A 131 -5.74 -1.31 -23.09
C MET A 131 -5.12 0.03 -22.70
N ARG A 132 -5.61 1.12 -23.28
CA ARG A 132 -5.16 2.47 -22.93
C ARG A 132 -5.92 2.98 -21.71
N LEU A 133 -5.24 3.01 -20.57
CA LEU A 133 -5.78 3.54 -19.32
C LEU A 133 -5.23 4.94 -19.04
N ARG A 134 -6.12 5.87 -18.68
CA ARG A 134 -5.72 7.18 -18.12
C ARG A 134 -5.41 7.03 -16.64
N VAL A 135 -4.43 7.78 -16.13
CA VAL A 135 -4.19 7.89 -14.69
C VAL A 135 -4.76 9.22 -14.21
N VAL A 136 -5.64 9.16 -13.21
CA VAL A 136 -6.25 10.31 -12.56
C VAL A 136 -5.70 10.39 -11.14
N LEU A 137 -5.08 11.51 -10.79
CA LEU A 137 -4.43 11.68 -9.50
C LEU A 137 -5.26 12.56 -8.57
N THR A 138 -5.46 12.09 -7.34
CA THR A 138 -6.09 12.85 -6.27
C THR A 138 -5.03 13.45 -5.34
N PRO A 139 -5.29 14.60 -4.69
CA PRO A 139 -4.37 15.18 -3.73
C PRO A 139 -4.05 14.21 -2.57
N PHE A 140 -2.86 14.34 -2.01
CA PHE A 140 -2.43 13.59 -0.83
C PHE A 140 -1.63 14.52 0.08
N ASN A 141 -2.06 14.66 1.32
CA ASN A 141 -1.36 15.47 2.31
C ASN A 141 -0.33 14.59 3.04
N ARG A 142 0.96 14.84 2.76
CA ARG A 142 2.08 14.09 3.35
C ARG A 142 2.24 14.30 4.86
N GLU A 143 1.70 15.38 5.42
CA GLU A 143 1.78 15.64 6.87
C GLU A 143 0.72 14.85 7.65
N THR A 144 -0.45 14.60 7.05
CA THR A 144 -1.60 14.00 7.73
C THR A 144 -1.96 12.61 7.20
N GLY A 145 -1.39 12.20 6.07
CA GLY A 145 -1.77 10.98 5.35
C GLY A 145 -3.17 11.05 4.72
N LYS A 146 -3.82 12.23 4.70
CA LYS A 146 -5.17 12.38 4.17
C LYS A 146 -5.17 12.42 2.65
N ILE A 147 -5.99 11.58 2.04
CA ILE A 147 -6.34 11.62 0.62
C ILE A 147 -7.39 12.73 0.41
N GLY A 148 -7.11 13.68 -0.49
CA GLY A 148 -8.08 14.66 -0.96
C GLY A 148 -9.00 14.06 -2.03
N THR A 149 -10.18 14.65 -2.20
CA THR A 149 -11.20 14.14 -3.15
C THR A 149 -11.35 15.00 -4.40
N ASP A 150 -10.66 16.14 -4.45
CA ASP A 150 -10.78 17.12 -5.52
C ASP A 150 -9.99 16.67 -6.74
N VAL A 151 -10.69 16.38 -7.85
CA VAL A 151 -10.11 16.16 -9.17
C VAL A 151 -10.63 17.24 -10.13
N ALA A 152 -9.89 17.54 -11.19
CA ALA A 152 -10.32 18.56 -12.14
C ALA A 152 -11.65 18.19 -12.82
N THR A 153 -12.50 19.19 -13.04
CA THR A 153 -13.83 19.01 -13.64
C THR A 153 -13.72 18.31 -14.99
N GLY A 154 -14.55 17.27 -15.20
CA GLY A 154 -14.62 16.53 -16.46
C GLY A 154 -13.49 15.53 -16.70
N VAL A 155 -12.57 15.35 -15.75
CA VAL A 155 -11.54 14.28 -15.80
C VAL A 155 -12.19 12.90 -15.70
N ILE A 156 -13.16 12.76 -14.81
CA ILE A 156 -14.07 11.61 -14.71
C ILE A 156 -15.41 12.05 -15.27
N ARG A 157 -15.93 11.33 -16.28
CA ARG A 157 -17.23 11.61 -16.90
C ARG A 157 -18.26 10.56 -16.49
N THR A 158 -19.53 10.94 -16.56
CA THR A 158 -20.65 10.08 -16.19
C THR A 158 -20.60 8.74 -16.94
N GLY A 159 -20.66 7.64 -16.18
CA GLY A 159 -20.65 6.27 -16.72
C GLY A 159 -19.27 5.72 -17.07
N GLU A 160 -18.21 6.53 -17.05
CA GLU A 160 -16.84 6.03 -17.27
C GLU A 160 -16.41 5.08 -16.15
N ARG A 161 -15.81 3.95 -16.52
CA ARG A 161 -15.40 2.91 -15.56
C ARG A 161 -13.95 3.09 -15.15
N PHE A 162 -13.70 3.15 -13.85
CA PHE A 162 -12.36 3.33 -13.29
C PHE A 162 -12.02 2.23 -12.29
N LEU A 163 -10.76 1.80 -12.30
CA LEU A 163 -10.14 1.11 -11.17
C LEU A 163 -9.61 2.15 -10.19
N VAL A 164 -9.48 1.77 -8.92
CA VAL A 164 -8.74 2.57 -7.94
C VAL A 164 -7.49 1.82 -7.51
N LEU A 165 -6.37 2.52 -7.37
CA LEU A 165 -5.10 1.95 -6.98
C LEU A 165 -4.47 2.76 -5.85
N ASN A 166 -4.03 2.08 -4.79
CA ASN A 166 -3.16 2.67 -3.78
C ASN A 166 -1.92 1.81 -3.53
N ASP A 167 -0.95 2.31 -2.78
CA ASP A 167 0.22 1.56 -2.35
C ASP A 167 -0.14 0.44 -1.36
N VAL A 168 -0.70 0.82 -0.22
CA VAL A 168 -1.04 -0.08 0.88
C VAL A 168 -2.46 0.16 1.37
N THR A 169 -3.07 -0.88 1.90
CA THR A 169 -4.31 -0.78 2.68
C THR A 169 -4.20 -1.59 3.96
N THR A 170 -4.75 -1.04 5.03
CA THR A 170 -5.01 -1.79 6.27
C THR A 170 -6.48 -2.19 6.31
N ARG A 171 -7.36 -1.18 6.36
CA ARG A 171 -8.80 -1.33 6.66
C ARG A 171 -9.70 -1.11 5.45
N GLY A 172 -9.13 -0.81 4.28
CA GLY A 172 -9.90 -0.49 3.08
C GLY A 172 -10.25 0.99 2.93
N ASN A 173 -10.04 1.82 3.95
CA ASN A 173 -10.42 3.24 3.93
C ASN A 173 -9.81 4.04 2.78
N CYS A 174 -8.52 3.81 2.45
CA CYS A 174 -7.85 4.54 1.37
C CYS A 174 -8.49 4.25 0.00
N VAL A 175 -8.67 2.98 -0.35
CA VAL A 175 -9.29 2.55 -1.60
C VAL A 175 -10.80 2.83 -1.64
N SER A 176 -11.51 2.73 -0.51
CA SER A 176 -12.91 3.16 -0.42
C SER A 176 -13.05 4.66 -0.69
N LYS A 177 -12.12 5.49 -0.21
CA LYS A 177 -12.13 6.93 -0.45
C LYS A 177 -11.83 7.27 -1.91
N LEU A 178 -10.86 6.60 -2.54
CA LEU A 178 -10.62 6.73 -3.98
C LEU A 178 -11.84 6.26 -4.80
N GLY A 179 -12.52 5.19 -4.35
CA GLY A 179 -13.76 4.72 -4.95
C GLY A 179 -14.86 5.77 -4.89
N LYS A 180 -14.97 6.49 -3.77
CA LYS A 180 -15.88 7.61 -3.62
C LYS A 180 -15.56 8.77 -4.55
N VAL A 181 -14.27 9.06 -4.82
CA VAL A 181 -13.88 10.06 -5.84
C VAL A 181 -14.44 9.69 -7.21
N VAL A 182 -14.38 8.41 -7.59
CA VAL A 182 -14.98 7.94 -8.86
C VAL A 182 -16.49 8.18 -8.89
N THR A 183 -17.20 7.72 -7.85
CA THR A 183 -18.67 7.77 -7.84
C THR A 183 -19.23 9.19 -7.68
N ASP A 184 -18.58 10.04 -6.87
CA ASP A 184 -19.01 11.42 -6.63
C ASP A 184 -18.88 12.29 -7.89
N HIS A 185 -18.01 11.90 -8.83
CA HIS A 185 -17.86 12.56 -10.14
C HIS A 185 -18.64 11.84 -11.26
N GLY A 186 -19.60 10.97 -10.91
CA GLY A 186 -20.48 10.27 -11.84
C GLY A 186 -19.88 9.05 -12.55
N GLY A 187 -18.63 8.69 -12.23
CA GLY A 187 -17.98 7.49 -12.74
C GLY A 187 -18.52 6.21 -12.09
N THR A 188 -18.15 5.07 -12.68
CA THR A 188 -18.43 3.73 -12.15
C THR A 188 -17.16 3.12 -11.60
N LEU A 189 -17.16 2.73 -10.33
CA LEU A 189 -16.05 1.97 -9.74
C LEU A 189 -16.07 0.52 -10.25
N ALA A 190 -15.06 0.14 -11.02
CA ALA A 190 -14.94 -1.19 -11.61
C ALA A 190 -14.26 -2.20 -10.68
N GLY A 191 -13.34 -1.74 -9.82
CA GLY A 191 -12.56 -2.59 -8.93
C GLY A 191 -11.50 -1.81 -8.16
N MET A 192 -10.85 -2.48 -7.21
CA MET A 192 -9.88 -1.91 -6.29
C MET A 192 -8.56 -2.69 -6.34
N MET A 193 -7.44 -1.98 -6.25
CA MET A 193 -6.11 -2.57 -6.29
C MET A 193 -5.19 -1.93 -5.25
N VAL A 194 -4.34 -2.73 -4.62
CA VAL A 194 -3.22 -2.25 -3.81
C VAL A 194 -1.97 -3.07 -4.04
N PHE A 195 -0.78 -2.54 -3.77
CA PHE A 195 0.40 -3.40 -3.68
C PHE A 195 0.27 -4.34 -2.48
N ALA A 196 0.07 -3.80 -1.27
CA ALA A 196 -0.01 -4.63 -0.07
C ALA A 196 -1.30 -4.43 0.73
N ARG A 197 -1.96 -5.54 1.07
CA ARG A 197 -2.83 -5.62 2.24
C ARG A 197 -1.94 -5.87 3.46
N ARG A 198 -2.04 -5.02 4.47
CA ARG A 198 -1.29 -5.12 5.74
C ARG A 198 -2.24 -5.19 6.92
N ASP A 199 -2.81 -6.36 7.12
CA ASP A 199 -3.89 -6.62 8.07
C ASP A 199 -3.73 -8.03 8.65
N SER A 200 -4.21 -8.24 9.86
CA SER A 200 -4.23 -9.56 10.53
C SER A 200 -5.65 -10.17 10.59
N GLY A 201 -6.59 -9.65 9.79
CA GLY A 201 -8.00 -10.05 9.77
C GLY A 201 -8.85 -9.34 10.82
N GLN A 202 -8.39 -8.18 11.30
CA GLN A 202 -9.00 -7.45 12.41
C GLN A 202 -10.12 -6.50 11.98
N PHE A 203 -10.23 -6.20 10.67
CA PHE A 203 -11.06 -5.09 10.19
C PHE A 203 -12.13 -5.55 9.18
N PRO A 204 -13.43 -5.45 9.53
CA PRO A 204 -14.53 -6.01 8.71
C PRO A 204 -14.70 -5.30 7.35
N LEU A 205 -14.34 -4.01 7.26
CA LEU A 205 -14.49 -3.24 6.02
C LEU A 205 -13.68 -3.83 4.84
N MET A 206 -12.54 -4.48 5.10
CA MET A 206 -11.79 -5.13 4.03
C MET A 206 -12.60 -6.26 3.39
N ASP A 207 -13.23 -7.11 4.21
CA ASP A 207 -14.03 -8.23 3.72
C ASP A 207 -15.30 -7.74 3.01
N GLU A 208 -15.92 -6.67 3.50
CA GLU A 208 -17.05 -6.02 2.83
C GLU A 208 -16.66 -5.48 1.43
N LEU A 209 -15.49 -4.84 1.31
CA LEU A 209 -15.00 -4.32 0.03
C LEU A 209 -14.66 -5.43 -0.95
N ILE A 210 -14.01 -6.50 -0.48
CA ILE A 210 -13.67 -7.68 -1.29
C ILE A 210 -14.93 -8.41 -1.77
N ALA A 211 -15.97 -8.50 -0.93
CA ALA A 211 -17.24 -9.09 -1.30
C ALA A 211 -18.02 -8.25 -2.32
N LYS A 212 -17.86 -6.92 -2.27
CA LYS A 212 -18.62 -5.97 -3.10
C LYS A 212 -17.97 -5.66 -4.45
N TYR A 213 -16.65 -5.64 -4.52
CA TYR A 213 -15.90 -5.23 -5.71
C TYR A 213 -14.81 -6.24 -6.06
N PRO A 214 -14.46 -6.42 -7.34
CA PRO A 214 -13.22 -7.07 -7.71
C PRO A 214 -12.06 -6.35 -7.00
N PHE A 215 -11.36 -7.08 -6.14
CA PHE A 215 -10.30 -6.54 -5.30
C PHE A 215 -9.02 -7.31 -5.55
N TYR A 216 -7.93 -6.59 -5.73
CA TYR A 216 -6.62 -7.16 -5.97
C TYR A 216 -5.59 -6.59 -4.99
N PHE A 217 -4.75 -7.47 -4.47
CA PHE A 217 -3.52 -7.11 -3.77
C PHE A 217 -2.40 -8.03 -4.23
N THR A 218 -1.21 -7.48 -4.45
CA THR A 218 -0.02 -8.25 -4.83
C THR A 218 0.55 -9.01 -3.62
N ALA A 219 0.59 -8.37 -2.46
CA ALA A 219 1.08 -8.96 -1.22
C ALA A 219 -0.01 -8.92 -0.13
N ASP A 220 -0.12 -10.00 0.64
CA ASP A 220 -0.86 -10.03 1.89
C ASP A 220 0.10 -10.24 3.03
N LEU A 221 0.14 -9.26 3.94
CA LEU A 221 1.13 -9.18 5.00
C LEU A 221 0.43 -9.18 6.35
N ASP A 222 0.78 -10.15 7.18
CA ASP A 222 0.33 -10.24 8.57
C ASP A 222 1.05 -9.16 9.41
N MET A 223 0.36 -8.03 9.57
CA MET A 223 0.86 -6.87 10.30
C MET A 223 -0.23 -6.37 11.27
N PRO A 224 -0.29 -6.92 12.49
CA PRO A 224 -1.27 -6.53 13.49
C PRO A 224 -1.23 -5.05 13.81
N GLN A 225 -2.42 -4.49 14.08
CA GLN A 225 -2.58 -3.11 14.53
C GLN A 225 -3.46 -3.10 15.77
N TRP A 226 -3.17 -2.18 16.69
CA TRP A 226 -3.89 -2.06 17.95
C TRP A 226 -4.35 -0.62 18.14
N GLU A 227 -5.54 -0.45 18.70
CA GLU A 227 -5.90 0.83 19.30
C GLU A 227 -4.93 1.15 20.45
N PRO A 228 -4.60 2.43 20.71
CA PRO A 228 -3.63 2.82 21.72
C PRO A 228 -3.87 2.20 23.10
N GLU A 229 -5.14 2.05 23.50
CA GLU A 229 -5.55 1.51 24.80
C GLU A 229 -5.27 0.01 24.95
N SER A 230 -5.19 -0.71 23.83
CA SER A 230 -4.94 -2.17 23.78
C SER A 230 -3.56 -2.52 23.23
N CYS A 231 -2.70 -1.53 23.00
CA CYS A 231 -1.40 -1.75 22.40
C CYS A 231 -0.43 -2.42 23.39
N PRO A 232 0.10 -3.62 23.11
CA PRO A 232 1.03 -4.31 24.00
C PRO A 232 2.33 -3.51 24.21
N LEU A 233 2.74 -2.73 23.21
CA LEU A 233 3.94 -1.90 23.24
C LEU A 233 3.76 -0.65 24.11
N CYS A 234 2.54 -0.11 24.20
CA CYS A 234 2.20 0.92 25.19
C CYS A 234 2.28 0.36 26.61
N ILE A 235 1.77 -0.85 26.84
CA ILE A 235 1.82 -1.53 28.15
C ILE A 235 3.27 -1.73 28.60
N THR A 236 4.16 -2.12 27.69
CA THR A 236 5.60 -2.28 27.97
C THR A 236 6.40 -0.98 27.93
N LYS A 237 5.75 0.17 27.70
CA LYS A 237 6.37 1.51 27.61
C LYS A 237 7.47 1.60 26.54
N THR A 238 7.33 0.87 25.44
CA THR A 238 8.22 0.99 24.29
C THR A 238 8.06 2.39 23.66
N PRO A 239 9.13 3.09 23.29
CA PRO A 239 9.04 4.43 22.68
C PRO A 239 8.17 4.43 21.42
N LEU A 240 7.18 5.33 21.36
CA LEU A 240 6.28 5.49 20.21
C LEU A 240 6.89 6.44 19.17
N LEU A 241 6.85 6.04 17.90
CA LEU A 241 7.26 6.84 16.75
C LEU A 241 6.06 7.21 15.88
N SER A 242 6.09 8.39 15.26
CA SER A 242 5.16 8.70 14.18
C SER A 242 5.59 7.96 12.92
N TRP A 243 4.63 7.48 12.12
CA TRP A 243 4.90 6.93 10.79
C TRP A 243 5.72 7.84 9.88
N ARG A 244 5.68 9.16 10.12
CA ARG A 244 6.44 10.19 9.38
C ARG A 244 7.93 10.19 9.71
N ASP A 245 8.27 9.71 10.89
CA ASP A 245 9.65 9.72 11.41
C ASP A 245 10.39 8.42 11.08
N ILE A 246 9.72 7.48 10.39
CA ILE A 246 10.33 6.23 9.95
C ILE A 246 11.43 6.55 8.92
N PRO A 247 12.69 6.18 9.22
CA PRO A 247 13.82 6.58 8.41
C PRO A 247 13.86 5.81 7.08
N GLU A 248 14.73 6.26 6.19
CA GLU A 248 15.18 5.48 5.05
C GLU A 248 16.41 4.65 5.44
N LEU A 249 16.57 3.45 4.88
CA LEU A 249 17.61 2.49 5.25
C LEU A 249 18.81 2.44 4.30
#